data_AF-A0A953YB11-F1
#
_entry.id   AF-A0A953YB11-F1
#
_cell.length_a   1.000
_cell.length_b   1.000
_cell.length_c   1.000
_cell.angle_alpha   90.00
_cell.angle_beta   90.00
_cell.angle_gamma   90.00
#
_symmetry.space_group_name_H-M   'P 1'
#
loop_
_entity.id
_entity.type
_entity.pdbx_description
1 polymer ?
#
loop_
_entity_poly.entity_id
_entity_poly.type
_entity_poly.pdbx_seq_one_letter_code
_entity_poly.pdbx_strand_id
1 'polypeptide(L)'
;MRTLALMQDLRRRLGEADQRVAQGGANGPQGSLRAAPQLVRPLLPGTPSGAPAGWPRLAAPPQPEDPQRFAQLQAATICQIGVGRAGVRQRTATQLKWLGDRMIAVEAVRSELPQGFEQQIGAALSVQTRAGDLDEFLLRPDLGRELPADALSQVVSRCASGVDVQVLVGDGLSARAVAMNAPPFVQAFRAECQQRGLSLGDVVLVRRARVKVMDQVGEALRARTAVHLVGERPGLGTGDGMSAYLIFEPRNVAMDSDREVLSNIHARGTRPEEAARRVADMLVEFMRVGMSGVKRQAAPDPAERARAQPERRRDRVAERHTPRWGSAGSFAGAAPVGAHRA
;
A
#
# COMPACT_ATOMS: atom_id res chain seq x y z
N MET A 1 25.44 -17.60 -2.48
CA MET A 1 26.28 -18.61 -1.80
C MET A 1 26.91 -18.17 -0.47
N ARG A 2 27.35 -16.91 -0.27
CA ARG A 2 28.02 -16.47 0.98
C ARG A 2 27.12 -16.46 2.23
N THR A 3 25.82 -16.20 2.10
CA THR A 3 24.86 -16.14 3.22
C THR A 3 24.58 -17.50 3.85
N LEU A 4 24.51 -18.56 3.03
CA LEU A 4 24.26 -19.93 3.50
C LEU A 4 25.41 -20.41 4.40
N ALA A 5 26.65 -20.10 4.01
CA ALA A 5 27.85 -20.42 4.80
C ALA A 5 27.87 -19.64 6.13
N LEU A 6 27.48 -18.36 6.11
CA LEU A 6 27.39 -17.54 7.33
C LEU A 6 26.33 -18.09 8.30
N MET A 7 25.17 -18.51 7.78
CA MET A 7 24.10 -19.10 8.60
C MET A 7 24.47 -20.49 9.13
N GLN A 8 25.24 -21.28 8.38
CA GLN A 8 25.79 -22.56 8.82
C GLN A 8 26.84 -22.37 9.93
N ASP A 9 27.71 -21.36 9.84
CA ASP A 9 28.66 -21.05 10.91
C ASP A 9 27.95 -20.55 12.18
N LEU A 10 26.93 -19.69 12.03
CA LEU A 10 26.07 -19.27 13.14
C LEU A 10 25.36 -20.45 13.81
N ARG A 11 24.87 -21.42 13.03
CA ARG A 11 24.22 -22.63 13.53
C ARG A 11 25.16 -23.49 14.37
N ARG A 12 26.42 -23.66 13.94
CA ARG A 12 27.45 -24.39 14.68
C ARG A 12 27.71 -23.74 16.05
N ARG A 13 27.95 -22.43 16.05
CA ARG A 13 28.22 -21.66 17.27
C ARG A 13 27.04 -21.64 18.25
N LEU A 14 25.81 -21.74 17.75
CA LEU A 14 24.60 -21.80 18.59
C LEU A 14 24.39 -23.16 19.25
N GLY A 15 24.63 -24.25 18.53
CA GLY A 15 24.60 -25.60 19.12
C GLY A 15 25.60 -25.75 20.27
N GLU A 16 26.77 -25.15 20.13
CA GLU A 16 27.81 -25.12 21.16
C GLU A 16 27.43 -24.26 22.39
N ALA A 17 26.65 -23.19 22.19
CA ALA A 17 26.20 -22.31 23.28
C ALA A 17 25.07 -22.92 24.12
N ASP A 18 24.10 -23.60 23.49
CA ASP A 18 23.00 -24.27 24.19
C ASP A 18 23.51 -25.47 25.02
N GLN A 19 24.52 -26.19 24.54
CA GLN A 19 25.14 -27.30 25.28
C GLN A 19 25.87 -26.83 26.55
N ARG A 20 26.49 -25.64 26.52
CA ARG A 20 27.16 -25.05 27.70
C ARG A 20 26.17 -24.58 28.76
N VAL A 21 24.96 -24.16 28.36
CA VAL A 21 23.88 -23.80 29.30
C VAL A 21 23.24 -25.06 29.91
N ALA A 22 23.06 -26.13 29.12
CA ALA A 22 22.52 -27.40 29.60
C ALA A 22 23.45 -28.12 30.60
N GLN A 23 24.78 -28.01 30.43
CA GLN A 23 25.76 -28.60 31.35
C GLN A 23 25.90 -27.83 32.69
N GLY A 24 25.34 -26.62 32.81
CA GLY A 24 25.41 -25.79 34.02
C GLY A 24 24.19 -25.86 34.95
N GLY A 25 23.17 -26.68 34.63
CA GLY A 25 21.89 -26.66 35.33
C GLY A 25 21.26 -28.04 35.50
N ALA A 26 21.89 -28.92 36.28
CA ALA A 26 21.27 -30.16 36.72
C ALA A 26 20.87 -30.05 38.20
N ASN A 27 19.57 -29.78 38.46
CA ASN A 27 18.77 -30.40 39.53
C ASN A 27 17.36 -29.79 39.64
N GLY A 28 16.32 -30.60 39.40
CA GLY A 28 14.91 -30.29 39.68
C GLY A 28 13.98 -31.44 39.22
N PRO A 29 12.97 -31.86 40.01
CA PRO A 29 12.33 -33.16 39.85
C PRO A 29 11.29 -33.21 38.71
N GLN A 30 11.18 -34.38 38.09
CA GLN A 30 10.26 -34.69 37.00
C GLN A 30 8.85 -34.95 37.53
N GLY A 31 7.88 -34.13 37.11
CA GLY A 31 6.45 -34.36 37.30
C GLY A 31 5.74 -34.59 35.96
N SER A 32 4.95 -35.66 35.87
CA SER A 32 4.22 -36.05 34.66
C SER A 32 3.07 -35.07 34.37
N LEU A 33 3.00 -34.56 33.13
CA LEU A 33 1.92 -33.69 32.68
C LEU A 33 0.95 -34.45 31.78
N ARG A 34 -0.31 -34.48 32.21
CA ARG A 34 -1.47 -34.91 31.41
C ARG A 34 -1.60 -34.04 30.15
N ALA A 35 -2.04 -34.66 29.07
CA ALA A 35 -2.28 -34.01 27.78
C ALA A 35 -3.33 -32.89 27.89
N ALA A 36 -2.94 -31.68 27.50
CA ALA A 36 -3.83 -30.52 27.37
C ALA A 36 -4.54 -30.52 26.01
N PRO A 37 -5.79 -30.02 25.93
CA PRO A 37 -6.59 -30.02 24.71
C PRO A 37 -5.95 -29.13 23.63
N GLN A 38 -6.04 -29.60 22.38
CA GLN A 38 -5.48 -28.94 21.19
C GLN A 38 -6.29 -27.68 20.85
N LEU A 39 -5.86 -26.53 21.39
CA LEU A 39 -6.30 -25.22 20.91
C LEU A 39 -5.51 -24.89 19.65
N VAL A 40 -6.24 -24.58 18.57
CA VAL A 40 -5.71 -24.19 17.26
C VAL A 40 -4.69 -23.07 17.44
N ARG A 41 -3.42 -23.40 17.19
CA ARG A 41 -2.27 -22.51 17.32
C ARG A 41 -2.40 -21.36 16.32
N PRO A 42 -2.53 -20.11 16.78
CA PRO A 42 -2.24 -18.97 15.92
C PRO A 42 -0.73 -18.96 15.68
N LEU A 43 -0.36 -18.81 14.41
CA LEU A 43 1.02 -18.70 13.97
C LEU A 43 1.63 -17.40 14.56
N LEU A 44 2.21 -17.48 15.77
CA LEU A 44 3.39 -16.65 16.13
C LEU A 44 4.25 -16.64 14.88
N PRO A 45 4.69 -15.47 14.35
CA PRO A 45 5.10 -15.33 12.96
C PRO A 45 5.95 -16.54 12.61
N GLY A 46 5.35 -17.45 11.84
CA GLY A 46 5.93 -18.74 11.57
C GLY A 46 7.29 -18.54 10.92
N THR A 47 8.04 -19.62 10.75
CA THR A 47 9.18 -19.66 9.83
C THR A 47 8.75 -18.92 8.56
N PRO A 48 9.35 -17.75 8.24
CA PRO A 48 8.88 -16.95 7.12
C PRO A 48 8.84 -17.79 5.85
N SER A 49 7.94 -17.50 4.91
CA SER A 49 7.86 -18.29 3.67
C SER A 49 9.24 -18.29 2.99
N GLY A 50 9.85 -19.47 2.84
CA GLY A 50 11.22 -19.63 2.33
C GLY A 50 12.35 -19.68 3.38
N ALA A 51 12.05 -19.61 4.68
CA ALA A 51 13.06 -19.72 5.73
C ALA A 51 13.55 -21.18 5.91
N PRO A 52 14.87 -21.40 6.07
CA PRO A 52 15.46 -22.74 6.14
C PRO A 52 15.03 -23.51 7.39
N ALA A 53 15.15 -24.84 7.31
CA ALA A 53 14.93 -25.73 8.46
C ALA A 53 15.84 -25.33 9.63
N GLY A 54 15.25 -25.09 10.81
CA GLY A 54 15.97 -24.64 12.01
C GLY A 54 16.01 -23.12 12.22
N TRP A 55 15.18 -22.35 11.51
CA TRP A 55 15.03 -20.91 11.74
C TRP A 55 14.79 -20.58 13.23
N PRO A 56 15.46 -19.55 13.80
CA PRO A 56 15.28 -19.20 15.21
C PRO A 56 13.80 -18.95 15.54
N ARG A 57 13.30 -19.65 16.55
CA ARG A 57 11.95 -19.44 17.09
C ARG A 57 12.03 -18.48 18.27
N LEU A 58 11.00 -17.64 18.42
CA LEU A 58 10.86 -16.84 19.63
C LEU A 58 10.70 -17.81 20.80
N ALA A 59 11.63 -17.75 21.75
CA ALA A 59 11.50 -18.48 22.99
C ALA A 59 10.40 -17.82 23.83
N ALA A 60 9.50 -18.61 24.40
CA ALA A 60 8.53 -18.14 25.37
C ALA A 60 9.27 -17.41 26.53
N PRO A 61 8.64 -16.39 27.13
CA PRO A 61 9.23 -15.75 28.29
C PRO A 61 9.27 -16.76 29.45
N PRO A 62 10.21 -16.62 30.39
CA PRO A 62 10.15 -17.40 31.62
C PRO A 62 8.85 -17.04 32.36
N GLN A 63 8.00 -18.05 32.57
CA GLN A 63 6.82 -18.08 33.45
C GLN A 63 5.94 -16.80 33.43
N PRO A 64 5.03 -16.64 32.44
CA PRO A 64 4.00 -15.60 32.54
C PRO A 64 3.10 -15.84 33.76
N GLU A 65 2.72 -14.77 34.47
CA GLU A 65 1.79 -14.84 35.63
C GLU A 65 0.46 -15.49 35.26
N ASP A 66 -0.06 -15.18 34.07
CA ASP A 66 -1.24 -15.81 33.47
C ASP A 66 -0.89 -16.40 32.10
N PRO A 67 -0.59 -17.71 32.02
CA PRO A 67 -0.25 -18.37 30.77
C PRO A 67 -1.38 -18.35 29.72
N GLN A 68 -2.65 -18.41 30.14
CA GLN A 68 -3.78 -18.45 29.23
C GLN A 68 -3.99 -17.10 28.55
N ARG A 69 -4.01 -16.02 29.35
CA ARG A 69 -4.12 -14.66 28.83
C ARG A 69 -2.92 -14.29 27.98
N PHE A 70 -1.72 -14.71 28.37
CA PHE A 70 -0.51 -14.50 27.58
C PHE A 70 -0.60 -15.17 26.20
N ALA A 71 -1.10 -16.41 26.13
CA ALA A 71 -1.32 -17.10 24.86
C ALA A 71 -2.37 -16.40 23.98
N GLN A 72 -3.45 -15.88 24.58
CA GLN A 72 -4.46 -15.09 23.87
C GLN A 72 -3.88 -13.78 23.31
N LEU A 73 -3.03 -13.09 24.06
CA LEU A 73 -2.35 -11.88 23.57
C LEU A 73 -1.41 -12.19 22.41
N GLN A 74 -0.63 -13.26 22.51
CA GLN A 74 0.23 -13.72 21.42
C GLN A 74 -0.56 -14.13 20.17
N ALA A 75 -1.77 -14.66 20.35
CA ALA A 75 -2.67 -15.02 19.26
C ALA A 75 -3.24 -13.80 18.53
N ALA A 76 -3.49 -12.72 19.26
CA ALA A 76 -4.20 -11.55 18.76
C ALA A 76 -3.33 -10.63 17.88
N THR A 77 -2.02 -10.84 17.82
CA THR A 77 -1.11 -9.96 17.08
C THR A 77 0.01 -10.71 16.38
N ILE A 78 0.43 -10.18 15.23
CA ILE A 78 1.65 -10.61 14.54
C ILE A 78 2.91 -9.97 15.13
N CYS A 79 2.75 -8.98 16.00
CA CYS A 79 3.88 -8.34 16.68
C CYS A 79 4.61 -9.33 17.58
N GLN A 80 5.94 -9.24 17.61
CA GLN A 80 6.80 -10.14 18.39
C GLN A 80 6.78 -9.74 19.88
N ILE A 81 5.64 -9.94 20.55
CA ILE A 81 5.44 -9.65 21.97
C ILE A 81 5.79 -10.85 22.85
N GLY A 82 6.05 -10.57 24.14
CA GLY A 82 6.25 -11.64 25.12
C GLY A 82 7.58 -12.38 24.95
N VAL A 83 8.59 -11.74 24.35
CA VAL A 83 9.90 -12.37 24.09
C VAL A 83 10.81 -12.40 25.32
N GLY A 84 10.43 -11.73 26.41
CA GLY A 84 11.23 -11.60 27.63
C GLY A 84 12.42 -10.64 27.48
N ARG A 85 13.32 -10.64 28.47
CA ARG A 85 14.49 -9.75 28.54
C ARG A 85 15.65 -10.40 29.27
N ALA A 86 16.87 -9.92 29.03
CA ALA A 86 18.07 -10.17 29.83
C ALA A 86 18.53 -8.82 30.43
N GLY A 87 18.25 -8.58 31.71
CA GLY A 87 18.35 -7.25 32.30
C GLY A 87 17.43 -6.25 31.59
N VAL A 88 18.01 -5.20 30.99
CA VAL A 88 17.32 -4.19 30.16
C VAL A 88 17.46 -4.44 28.65
N ARG A 89 18.02 -5.59 28.26
CA ARG A 89 18.33 -5.93 26.85
C ARG A 89 17.45 -7.07 26.34
N GLN A 90 17.42 -7.22 25.02
CA GLN A 90 16.80 -8.39 24.39
C GLN A 90 17.56 -9.66 24.77
N ARG A 91 16.85 -10.79 24.80
CA ARG A 91 17.50 -12.10 24.92
C ARG A 91 18.26 -12.41 23.63
N THR A 92 19.35 -13.16 23.73
CA THR A 92 20.18 -13.56 22.59
C THR A 92 19.36 -14.27 21.51
N ALA A 93 18.46 -15.17 21.88
CA ALA A 93 17.57 -15.86 20.93
C ALA A 93 16.68 -14.89 20.13
N THR A 94 16.13 -13.87 20.79
CA THR A 94 15.32 -12.82 20.15
C THR A 94 16.18 -11.98 19.19
N GLN A 95 17.37 -11.57 19.64
CA GLN A 95 18.32 -10.82 18.81
C GLN A 95 18.68 -11.58 17.53
N LEU A 96 18.98 -12.88 17.65
CA LEU A 96 19.35 -13.74 16.53
C LEU A 96 18.19 -13.95 15.57
N LYS A 97 16.97 -14.13 16.08
CA LYS A 97 15.78 -14.18 15.24
C LYS A 97 15.62 -12.89 14.43
N TRP A 98 15.72 -11.73 15.07
CA TRP A 98 15.57 -10.45 14.36
C TRP A 98 16.66 -10.23 13.31
N LEU A 99 17.88 -10.68 13.56
CA LEU A 99 18.95 -10.67 12.54
C LEU A 99 18.59 -11.57 11.35
N GLY A 100 18.04 -12.76 11.59
CA GLY A 100 17.51 -13.60 10.53
C GLY A 100 16.36 -12.93 9.78
N ASP A 101 15.35 -12.43 10.50
CA ASP A 101 14.17 -11.79 9.92
C ASP A 101 14.56 -10.55 9.08
N ARG A 102 15.63 -9.85 9.46
CA ARG A 102 16.21 -8.76 8.68
C ARG A 102 16.78 -9.25 7.35
N MET A 103 17.43 -10.42 7.32
CA MET A 103 17.96 -10.96 6.08
C MET A 103 16.87 -11.26 5.06
N ILE A 104 15.70 -11.71 5.50
CA ILE A 104 14.55 -11.90 4.61
C ILE A 104 14.12 -10.57 3.98
N ALA A 105 14.09 -9.49 4.76
CA ALA A 105 13.76 -8.18 4.23
C ALA A 105 14.81 -7.72 3.19
N VAL A 106 16.10 -7.95 3.46
CA VAL A 106 17.20 -7.63 2.52
C VAL A 106 17.09 -8.45 1.23
N GLU A 107 16.78 -9.75 1.32
CA GLU A 107 16.57 -10.61 0.16
C GLU A 107 15.34 -10.20 -0.64
N ALA A 108 14.26 -9.78 0.02
CA ALA A 108 13.07 -9.26 -0.65
C ALA A 108 13.37 -7.97 -1.44
N VAL A 109 14.22 -7.07 -0.92
CA VAL A 109 14.67 -5.87 -1.65
C VAL A 109 15.46 -6.25 -2.91
N ARG A 110 16.27 -7.31 -2.82
CA ARG A 110 17.10 -7.81 -3.92
C ARG A 110 16.40 -8.84 -4.82
N SER A 111 15.11 -9.06 -4.61
CA SER A 111 14.35 -10.01 -5.41
C SER A 111 14.10 -9.46 -6.81
N GLU A 112 13.98 -10.37 -7.77
CA GLU A 112 13.61 -10.07 -9.16
C GLU A 112 12.34 -10.83 -9.52
N LEU A 113 11.58 -10.32 -10.50
CA LEU A 113 10.40 -11.03 -10.98
C LEU A 113 10.85 -12.28 -11.74
N PRO A 114 10.12 -13.40 -11.61
CA PRO A 114 10.47 -14.63 -12.29
C PRO A 114 10.41 -14.48 -13.81
N GLN A 115 11.12 -15.35 -14.53
CA GLN A 115 11.03 -15.41 -15.98
C GLN A 115 9.59 -15.75 -16.40
N GLY A 116 9.08 -15.05 -17.41
CA GLY A 116 7.73 -15.27 -17.93
C GLY A 116 6.61 -14.70 -17.05
N PHE A 117 6.94 -13.79 -16.13
CA PHE A 117 5.95 -13.13 -15.28
C PHE A 117 4.96 -12.30 -16.09
N GLU A 118 5.40 -11.73 -17.22
CA GLU A 118 4.57 -10.99 -18.17
C GLU A 118 3.33 -11.80 -18.59
N GLN A 119 3.51 -13.09 -18.89
CA GLN A 119 2.43 -13.99 -19.30
C GLN A 119 1.47 -14.29 -18.15
N GLN A 120 1.97 -14.40 -16.92
CA GLN A 120 1.15 -14.72 -15.74
C GLN A 120 0.12 -13.63 -15.42
N ILE A 121 0.47 -12.36 -15.66
CA ILE A 121 -0.43 -11.21 -15.46
C ILE A 121 -1.14 -10.78 -16.76
N GLY A 122 -0.83 -11.43 -17.89
CA GLY A 122 -1.32 -11.02 -19.22
C GLY A 122 -0.91 -9.60 -19.59
N ALA A 123 0.37 -9.25 -19.34
CA ALA A 123 0.93 -7.97 -19.72
C ALA A 123 1.13 -7.90 -21.24
N ALA A 124 0.68 -6.82 -21.86
CA ALA A 124 0.91 -6.58 -23.28
C ALA A 124 2.34 -6.10 -23.55
N LEU A 125 2.95 -5.44 -22.57
CA LEU A 125 4.29 -4.87 -22.69
C LEU A 125 5.03 -4.90 -21.35
N SER A 126 6.33 -5.10 -21.42
CA SER A 126 7.29 -4.98 -20.31
C SER A 126 8.26 -3.86 -20.68
N VAL A 127 8.28 -2.79 -19.88
CA VAL A 127 9.18 -1.64 -20.04
C VAL A 127 9.99 -1.44 -18.77
N GLN A 128 11.09 -0.71 -18.88
CA GLN A 128 11.91 -0.30 -17.74
C GLN A 128 11.84 1.21 -17.57
N THR A 129 11.89 1.69 -16.33
CA THR A 129 12.08 3.11 -16.04
C THR A 129 13.48 3.58 -16.43
N ARG A 130 13.80 4.85 -16.17
CA ARG A 130 15.15 5.39 -16.44
C ARG A 130 16.23 4.79 -15.55
N ALA A 131 15.87 4.06 -14.49
CA ALA A 131 16.84 3.35 -13.65
C ALA A 131 17.34 2.09 -14.37
N GLY A 132 18.64 2.03 -14.64
CA GLY A 132 19.30 0.93 -15.36
C GLY A 132 19.40 -0.36 -14.55
N ASP A 133 19.63 -0.23 -13.24
CA ASP A 133 19.81 -1.37 -12.33
C ASP A 133 19.16 -1.14 -10.95
N LEU A 134 19.27 -2.14 -10.08
CA LEU A 134 18.69 -2.09 -8.74
C LEU A 134 19.36 -1.03 -7.84
N ASP A 135 20.68 -0.88 -7.92
CA ASP A 135 21.41 0.04 -7.05
C ASP A 135 21.07 1.49 -7.43
N GLU A 136 21.03 1.81 -8.72
CA GLU A 136 20.54 3.09 -9.22
C GLU A 136 19.09 3.32 -8.82
N PHE A 137 18.20 2.33 -8.97
CA PHE A 137 16.79 2.47 -8.57
C PHE A 137 16.62 2.79 -7.06
N LEU A 138 17.49 2.24 -6.21
CA LEU A 138 17.46 2.48 -4.77
C LEU A 138 18.00 3.87 -4.41
N LEU A 139 19.04 4.33 -5.10
CA LEU A 139 19.72 5.62 -4.82
C LEU A 139 19.10 6.81 -5.56
N ARG A 140 18.42 6.59 -6.68
CA ARG A 140 17.85 7.60 -7.58
C ARG A 140 16.34 7.39 -7.76
N PRO A 141 15.52 7.76 -6.75
CA PRO A 141 14.08 7.60 -6.83
C PRO A 141 13.45 8.44 -7.94
N ASP A 142 14.10 9.50 -8.40
CA ASP A 142 13.70 10.31 -9.55
C ASP A 142 13.67 9.49 -10.84
N LEU A 143 14.68 8.66 -11.11
CA LEU A 143 14.75 7.84 -12.32
C LEU A 143 13.68 6.75 -12.36
N GLY A 144 13.30 6.21 -11.20
CA GLY A 144 12.22 5.24 -11.10
C GLY A 144 10.82 5.82 -11.28
N ARG A 145 10.66 7.15 -11.36
CA ARG A 145 9.36 7.83 -11.53
C ARG A 145 9.02 8.08 -13.00
N GLU A 146 9.94 7.83 -13.92
CA GLU A 146 9.82 8.19 -15.33
C GLU A 146 10.25 7.04 -16.25
N LEU A 147 9.56 6.91 -17.37
CA LEU A 147 9.98 6.09 -18.50
C LEU A 147 10.90 6.90 -19.42
N PRO A 148 11.93 6.25 -20.00
CA PRO A 148 12.62 6.75 -21.19
C PRO A 148 11.64 7.06 -22.33
N ALA A 149 11.98 8.00 -23.20
CA ALA A 149 11.10 8.47 -24.28
C ALA A 149 10.74 7.36 -25.29
N ASP A 150 11.68 6.47 -25.57
CA ASP A 150 11.49 5.28 -26.41
C ASP A 150 10.54 4.28 -25.76
N ALA A 151 10.70 4.00 -24.46
CA ALA A 151 9.80 3.13 -23.70
C ALA A 151 8.37 3.69 -23.66
N LEU A 152 8.22 5.01 -23.45
CA LEU A 152 6.90 5.66 -23.47
C LEU A 152 6.25 5.58 -24.87
N SER A 153 7.04 5.75 -25.93
CA SER A 153 6.56 5.62 -27.32
C SER A 153 6.09 4.19 -27.64
N GLN A 154 6.77 3.18 -27.07
CA GLN A 154 6.33 1.78 -27.19
C GLN A 154 4.99 1.54 -26.46
N VAL A 155 4.79 2.14 -25.29
CA VAL A 155 3.51 2.06 -24.56
C VAL A 155 2.39 2.68 -25.39
N VAL A 156 2.58 3.90 -25.90
CA VAL A 156 1.56 4.60 -26.70
C VAL A 156 1.22 3.87 -28.01
N SER A 157 2.20 3.23 -28.64
CA SER A 157 1.97 2.53 -29.92
C SER A 157 1.33 1.14 -29.77
N ARG A 158 1.47 0.49 -28.61
CA ARG A 158 1.01 -0.90 -28.41
C ARG A 158 -0.20 -1.04 -27.50
N CYS A 159 -0.46 -0.07 -26.64
CA CYS A 159 -1.57 -0.12 -25.69
C CYS A 159 -2.77 0.71 -26.18
N ALA A 160 -3.97 0.25 -25.83
CA ALA A 160 -5.19 1.01 -26.08
C ALA A 160 -5.18 2.37 -25.36
N SER A 161 -5.71 3.40 -26.03
CA SER A 161 -5.88 4.75 -25.46
C SER A 161 -7.36 5.06 -25.21
N GLY A 162 -7.64 5.94 -24.24
CA GLY A 162 -8.99 6.40 -23.93
C GLY A 162 -9.82 5.40 -23.13
N VAL A 163 -9.16 4.52 -22.37
CA VAL A 163 -9.81 3.52 -21.50
C VAL A 163 -10.27 4.11 -20.17
N ASP A 164 -11.23 3.45 -19.53
CA ASP A 164 -11.68 3.84 -18.19
C ASP A 164 -10.60 3.58 -17.14
N VAL A 165 -9.92 2.44 -17.23
CA VAL A 165 -8.94 2.00 -16.24
C VAL A 165 -7.65 1.50 -16.91
N GLN A 166 -6.55 2.21 -16.71
CA GLN A 166 -5.21 1.73 -17.08
C GLN A 166 -4.57 0.96 -15.92
N VAL A 167 -3.99 -0.22 -16.18
CA VAL A 167 -3.33 -1.05 -15.15
C VAL A 167 -1.83 -1.08 -15.37
N LEU A 168 -1.09 -0.75 -14.32
CA LEU A 168 0.35 -0.89 -14.23
C LEU A 168 0.70 -1.90 -13.15
N VAL A 169 1.68 -2.75 -13.44
CA VAL A 169 2.31 -3.62 -12.45
C VAL A 169 3.78 -3.24 -12.38
N GLY A 170 4.27 -2.92 -11.20
CA GLY A 170 5.65 -2.52 -10.96
C GLY A 170 6.30 -3.37 -9.89
N ASP A 171 7.53 -3.83 -10.10
CA ASP A 171 8.31 -4.59 -9.11
C ASP A 171 8.48 -3.82 -7.77
N GLY A 172 8.73 -2.52 -7.85
CA GLY A 172 8.86 -1.66 -6.69
C GLY A 172 10.04 -2.04 -5.80
N LEU A 173 9.83 -1.99 -4.48
CA LEU A 173 10.85 -2.35 -3.49
C LEU A 173 10.81 -3.85 -3.13
N SER A 174 9.88 -4.62 -3.70
CA SER A 174 9.77 -6.05 -3.47
C SER A 174 9.13 -6.76 -4.66
N ALA A 175 9.96 -7.23 -5.60
CA ALA A 175 9.50 -8.04 -6.72
C ALA A 175 8.82 -9.33 -6.24
N ARG A 176 9.29 -9.90 -5.13
CA ARG A 176 8.67 -11.05 -4.46
C ARG A 176 7.19 -10.79 -4.13
N ALA A 177 6.87 -9.64 -3.55
CA ALA A 177 5.49 -9.29 -3.22
C ALA A 177 4.58 -9.24 -4.45
N VAL A 178 5.09 -8.65 -5.53
CA VAL A 178 4.36 -8.52 -6.80
C VAL A 178 4.17 -9.89 -7.44
N ALA A 179 5.22 -10.72 -7.48
CA ALA A 179 5.16 -12.07 -8.05
C ALA A 179 4.12 -12.95 -7.36
N MET A 180 3.94 -12.81 -6.04
CA MET A 180 2.96 -13.61 -5.28
C MET A 180 1.53 -13.07 -5.39
N ASN A 181 1.34 -11.76 -5.44
CA ASN A 181 0.01 -11.16 -5.25
C ASN A 181 -0.59 -10.55 -6.52
N ALA A 182 0.21 -10.10 -7.49
CA ALA A 182 -0.32 -9.45 -8.68
C ALA A 182 -1.09 -10.41 -9.61
N PRO A 183 -0.67 -11.66 -9.87
CA PRO A 183 -1.44 -12.58 -10.72
C PRO A 183 -2.88 -12.82 -10.24
N PRO A 184 -3.14 -13.25 -8.98
CA PRO A 184 -4.52 -13.43 -8.50
C PRO A 184 -5.29 -12.11 -8.45
N PHE A 185 -4.62 -10.98 -8.11
CA PHE A 185 -5.26 -9.66 -8.16
C PHE A 185 -5.73 -9.32 -9.57
N VAL A 186 -4.85 -9.38 -10.57
CA VAL A 186 -5.16 -8.96 -11.95
C VAL A 186 -6.26 -9.82 -12.55
N GLN A 187 -6.25 -11.13 -12.29
CA GLN A 187 -7.31 -12.02 -12.74
C GLN A 187 -8.67 -11.64 -12.14
N ALA A 188 -8.75 -11.46 -10.82
CA ALA A 188 -9.98 -11.04 -10.15
C ALA A 188 -10.42 -9.64 -10.62
N PHE A 189 -9.48 -8.72 -10.76
CA PHE A 189 -9.74 -7.33 -11.13
C PHE A 189 -10.32 -7.18 -12.54
N ARG A 190 -9.87 -8.01 -13.50
CA ARG A 190 -10.47 -8.09 -14.84
C ARG A 190 -11.95 -8.45 -14.77
N ALA A 191 -12.29 -9.47 -13.98
CA ALA A 191 -13.68 -9.89 -13.79
C ALA A 191 -14.53 -8.79 -13.12
N GLU A 192 -14.01 -8.15 -12.08
CA GLU A 192 -14.72 -7.08 -11.37
C GLU A 192 -14.97 -5.84 -12.25
N CYS A 193 -14.00 -5.47 -13.11
CA CYS A 193 -14.16 -4.38 -14.08
C CYS A 193 -15.21 -4.72 -15.14
N GLN A 194 -15.16 -5.94 -15.69
CA GLN A 194 -16.13 -6.39 -16.69
C GLN A 194 -17.56 -6.39 -16.12
N GLN A 195 -17.76 -6.86 -14.89
CA GLN A 195 -19.07 -6.85 -14.21
C GLN A 195 -19.62 -5.43 -14.00
N ARG A 196 -18.74 -4.44 -13.83
CA ARG A 196 -19.09 -3.02 -13.67
C ARG A 196 -19.17 -2.25 -14.98
N GLY A 197 -18.91 -2.91 -16.12
CA GLY A 197 -18.90 -2.27 -17.44
C GLY A 197 -17.75 -1.28 -17.64
N LEU A 198 -16.66 -1.40 -16.88
CA LEU A 198 -15.48 -0.56 -17.03
C LEU A 198 -14.58 -1.09 -18.15
N SER A 199 -14.19 -0.24 -19.09
CA SER A 199 -13.19 -0.60 -20.10
C SER A 199 -11.78 -0.64 -19.49
N LEU A 200 -11.14 -1.82 -19.58
CA LEU A 200 -9.81 -2.04 -19.02
C LEU A 200 -8.75 -1.93 -20.12
N GLY A 201 -7.72 -1.13 -19.88
CA GLY A 201 -6.53 -1.04 -20.72
C GLY A 201 -5.62 -2.25 -20.60
N ASP A 202 -4.65 -2.32 -21.51
CA ASP A 202 -3.62 -3.33 -21.50
C ASP A 202 -2.77 -3.24 -20.24
N VAL A 203 -2.43 -4.38 -19.62
CA VAL A 203 -1.55 -4.38 -18.45
C VAL A 203 -0.13 -4.06 -18.91
N VAL A 204 0.48 -3.02 -18.32
CA VAL A 204 1.87 -2.64 -18.57
C VAL A 204 2.73 -3.05 -17.37
N LEU A 205 3.70 -3.92 -17.59
CA LEU A 205 4.71 -4.26 -16.60
C LEU A 205 5.83 -3.20 -16.65
N VAL A 206 6.10 -2.55 -15.53
CA VAL A 206 7.15 -1.53 -15.40
C VAL A 206 8.22 -2.03 -14.43
N ARG A 207 9.42 -2.30 -14.95
CA ARG A 207 10.60 -2.67 -14.16
C ARG A 207 11.19 -1.43 -13.50
N ARG A 208 11.65 -1.57 -12.26
CA ARG A 208 12.22 -0.50 -11.41
C ARG A 208 11.25 0.67 -11.24
N ALA A 209 9.98 0.36 -10.95
CA ALA A 209 8.91 1.34 -10.88
C ALA A 209 8.79 2.03 -9.52
N ARG A 210 8.60 3.36 -9.54
CA ARG A 210 8.03 4.14 -8.44
C ARG A 210 6.61 4.54 -8.80
N VAL A 211 5.80 4.82 -7.79
CA VAL A 211 4.36 5.12 -7.92
C VAL A 211 4.07 6.11 -9.05
N LYS A 212 4.81 7.23 -9.10
CA LYS A 212 4.57 8.36 -10.01
C LYS A 212 4.67 8.02 -11.51
N VAL A 213 5.29 6.90 -11.90
CA VAL A 213 5.31 6.48 -13.32
C VAL A 213 3.90 6.25 -13.89
N MET A 214 2.93 5.95 -13.01
CA MET A 214 1.52 5.80 -13.39
C MET A 214 0.93 7.08 -13.99
N ASP A 215 1.41 8.25 -13.58
CA ASP A 215 0.95 9.54 -14.08
C ASP A 215 1.32 9.70 -15.55
N GLN A 216 2.60 9.44 -15.86
CA GLN A 216 3.15 9.60 -17.19
C GLN A 216 2.49 8.63 -18.18
N VAL A 217 2.33 7.37 -17.78
CA VAL A 217 1.68 6.34 -18.60
C VAL A 217 0.18 6.61 -18.75
N GLY A 218 -0.50 6.92 -17.65
CA GLY A 218 -1.94 7.18 -17.65
C GLY A 218 -2.30 8.42 -18.48
N GLU A 219 -1.52 9.49 -18.38
CA GLU A 219 -1.69 10.70 -19.19
C GLU A 219 -1.45 10.41 -20.68
N ALA A 220 -0.36 9.72 -21.01
CA ALA A 220 -0.02 9.39 -22.39
C ALA A 220 -1.08 8.51 -23.07
N LEU A 221 -1.67 7.58 -22.32
CA LEU A 221 -2.76 6.72 -22.80
C LEU A 221 -4.15 7.36 -22.67
N ARG A 222 -4.25 8.59 -22.13
CA ARG A 222 -5.54 9.29 -21.90
C ARG A 222 -6.53 8.45 -21.08
N ALA A 223 -6.01 7.71 -20.09
CA ALA A 223 -6.82 6.89 -19.23
C ALA A 223 -7.64 7.77 -18.26
N ARG A 224 -8.91 7.43 -18.04
CA ARG A 224 -9.74 8.17 -17.07
C ARG A 224 -9.33 7.89 -15.63
N THR A 225 -8.87 6.68 -15.34
CA THR A 225 -8.27 6.29 -14.07
C THR A 225 -7.07 5.40 -14.30
N ALA A 226 -6.14 5.36 -13.34
CA ALA A 226 -5.03 4.41 -13.36
C ALA A 226 -4.89 3.68 -12.03
N VAL A 227 -4.54 2.39 -12.12
CA VAL A 227 -4.18 1.50 -11.01
C VAL A 227 -2.74 1.08 -11.17
N HIS A 228 -1.92 1.28 -10.14
CA HIS A 228 -0.54 0.83 -10.11
C HIS A 228 -0.32 -0.12 -8.94
N LEU A 229 -0.12 -1.40 -9.26
CA LEU A 229 0.27 -2.43 -8.30
C LEU A 229 1.78 -2.38 -8.11
N VAL A 230 2.26 -2.16 -6.89
CA VAL A 230 3.69 -2.01 -6.63
C VAL A 230 4.11 -2.70 -5.33
N GLY A 231 5.26 -3.37 -5.38
CA GLY A 231 5.86 -4.00 -4.21
C GLY A 231 6.28 -2.99 -3.15
N GLU A 232 5.80 -3.17 -1.92
CA GLU A 232 6.11 -2.29 -0.80
C GLU A 232 7.53 -2.48 -0.29
N ARG A 233 7.97 -1.57 0.58
CA ARG A 233 9.22 -1.75 1.32
C ARG A 233 9.08 -2.97 2.24
N PRO A 234 9.99 -3.97 2.14
CA PRO A 234 9.94 -5.13 3.02
C PRO A 234 10.10 -4.78 4.50
N GLY A 235 9.19 -5.28 5.33
CA GLY A 235 9.26 -5.19 6.79
C GLY A 235 10.03 -6.35 7.42
N LEU A 236 10.31 -6.28 8.72
CA LEU A 236 11.05 -7.33 9.44
C LEU A 236 10.35 -8.70 9.31
N GLY A 237 11.04 -9.69 8.73
CA GLY A 237 10.49 -11.04 8.56
C GLY A 237 9.36 -11.13 7.53
N THR A 238 9.21 -10.11 6.70
CA THR A 238 8.17 -10.01 5.66
C THR A 238 8.77 -9.47 4.36
N GLY A 239 8.14 -9.79 3.24
CA GLY A 239 8.57 -9.39 1.90
C GLY A 239 7.50 -9.68 0.86
N ASP A 240 6.25 -9.71 1.32
CA ASP A 240 5.06 -10.16 0.62
C ASP A 240 4.02 -9.05 0.47
N GLY A 241 4.25 -7.86 1.03
CA GLY A 241 3.31 -6.74 0.95
C GLY A 241 3.33 -6.04 -0.40
N MET A 242 2.17 -5.96 -1.05
CA MET A 242 1.92 -5.17 -2.26
C MET A 242 0.89 -4.08 -1.96
N SER A 243 1.02 -2.93 -2.63
CA SER A 243 0.04 -1.84 -2.59
C SER A 243 -0.58 -1.62 -3.96
N ALA A 244 -1.82 -1.15 -4.00
CA ALA A 244 -2.47 -0.61 -5.19
C ALA A 244 -2.66 0.90 -5.03
N TYR A 245 -2.00 1.69 -5.89
CA TYR A 245 -2.18 3.14 -5.98
C TYR A 245 -3.18 3.48 -7.08
N LEU A 246 -4.10 4.39 -6.79
CA LEU A 246 -5.24 4.72 -7.63
C LEU A 246 -5.31 6.22 -7.85
N ILE A 247 -5.62 6.65 -9.06
CA ILE A 247 -5.80 8.07 -9.39
C ILE A 247 -6.89 8.26 -10.45
N PHE A 248 -7.68 9.31 -10.31
CA PHE A 248 -8.59 9.82 -11.33
C PHE A 248 -7.88 10.88 -12.16
N GLU A 249 -8.01 10.80 -13.49
CA GLU A 249 -7.29 11.62 -14.48
C GLU A 249 -5.79 11.76 -14.15
N PRO A 250 -5.01 10.67 -14.28
CA PRO A 250 -3.56 10.72 -14.11
C PRO A 250 -2.94 11.81 -15.01
N ARG A 251 -2.17 12.72 -14.40
CA ARG A 251 -1.39 13.76 -15.08
C ARG A 251 -0.02 13.87 -14.44
N ASN A 252 1.02 14.16 -15.22
CA ASN A 252 2.38 14.29 -14.70
C ASN A 252 2.51 15.35 -13.59
N VAL A 253 1.65 16.38 -13.61
CA VAL A 253 1.59 17.42 -12.58
C VAL A 253 0.90 16.99 -11.27
N ALA A 254 0.32 15.78 -11.22
CA ALA A 254 -0.41 15.29 -10.06
C ALA A 254 0.50 15.11 -8.83
N MET A 255 -0.08 15.41 -7.67
CA MET A 255 0.56 15.32 -6.36
C MET A 255 0.21 13.99 -5.69
N ASP A 256 1.00 13.60 -4.68
CA ASP A 256 0.76 12.37 -3.91
C ASP A 256 -0.61 12.36 -3.22
N SER A 257 -1.10 13.54 -2.82
CA SER A 257 -2.44 13.72 -2.23
C SER A 257 -3.59 13.49 -3.21
N ASP A 258 -3.35 13.49 -4.52
CA ASP A 258 -4.38 13.20 -5.52
C ASP A 258 -4.65 11.69 -5.63
N ARG A 259 -3.83 10.84 -5.01
CA ARG A 259 -3.94 9.38 -5.08
C ARG A 259 -4.65 8.80 -3.88
N GLU A 260 -5.29 7.65 -4.08
CA GLU A 260 -5.64 6.74 -3.00
C GLU A 260 -4.73 5.51 -3.02
N VAL A 261 -4.60 4.88 -1.86
CA VAL A 261 -3.80 3.67 -1.72
C VAL A 261 -4.57 2.62 -0.94
N LEU A 262 -4.60 1.40 -1.47
CA LEU A 262 -4.92 0.20 -0.71
C LEU A 262 -3.60 -0.55 -0.47
N SER A 263 -3.10 -0.50 0.75
CA SER A 263 -1.85 -1.15 1.15
C SER A 263 -2.08 -2.54 1.77
N ASN A 264 -0.99 -3.24 2.08
CA ASN A 264 -1.02 -4.51 2.78
C ASN A 264 -1.85 -5.57 2.05
N ILE A 265 -1.72 -5.62 0.73
CA ILE A 265 -2.29 -6.68 -0.11
C ILE A 265 -1.36 -7.89 -0.03
N HIS A 266 -1.76 -8.89 0.76
CA HIS A 266 -1.09 -10.17 0.95
C HIS A 266 -1.96 -11.14 1.76
N ALA A 267 -1.57 -12.41 1.83
CA ALA A 267 -2.35 -13.47 2.49
C ALA A 267 -2.66 -13.24 3.99
N ARG A 268 -1.88 -12.38 4.67
CA ARG A 268 -2.07 -12.02 6.10
C ARG A 268 -2.73 -10.66 6.30
N GLY A 269 -2.93 -9.90 5.22
CA GLY A 269 -3.60 -8.60 5.19
C GLY A 269 -4.87 -8.71 4.37
N THR A 270 -5.06 -7.78 3.42
CA THR A 270 -6.16 -7.89 2.46
C THR A 270 -5.77 -8.91 1.38
N ARG A 271 -6.59 -9.94 1.15
CA ARG A 271 -6.30 -10.92 0.09
C ARG A 271 -6.39 -10.28 -1.30
N PRO A 272 -5.58 -10.72 -2.28
CA PRO A 272 -5.57 -10.13 -3.63
C PRO A 272 -6.95 -10.01 -4.30
N GLU A 273 -7.80 -11.02 -4.17
CA GLU A 273 -9.14 -11.07 -4.77
C GLU A 273 -10.09 -10.08 -4.08
N GLU A 274 -10.01 -9.98 -2.75
CA GLU A 274 -10.77 -8.98 -1.99
C GLU A 274 -10.30 -7.56 -2.34
N ALA A 275 -8.99 -7.37 -2.45
CA ALA A 275 -8.40 -6.10 -2.83
C ALA A 275 -8.86 -5.67 -4.23
N ALA A 276 -8.90 -6.60 -5.19
CA ALA A 276 -9.37 -6.33 -6.55
C ALA A 276 -10.82 -5.81 -6.57
N ARG A 277 -11.73 -6.45 -5.81
CA ARG A 277 -13.12 -5.98 -5.67
C ARG A 277 -13.18 -4.58 -5.06
N ARG A 278 -12.47 -4.33 -3.96
CA ARG A 278 -12.45 -3.01 -3.29
C ARG A 278 -11.88 -1.93 -4.21
N VAL A 279 -10.84 -2.25 -4.99
CA VAL A 279 -10.27 -1.33 -5.99
C VAL A 279 -11.29 -1.03 -7.08
N ALA A 280 -11.98 -2.02 -7.62
CA ALA A 280 -13.02 -1.80 -8.63
C ALA A 280 -14.17 -0.90 -8.10
N ASP A 281 -14.59 -1.10 -6.85
CA ASP A 281 -15.60 -0.24 -6.19
C ASP A 281 -15.12 1.21 -6.07
N MET A 282 -13.85 1.43 -5.68
CA MET A 282 -13.26 2.78 -5.60
C MET A 282 -13.18 3.45 -6.96
N LEU A 283 -12.86 2.71 -8.03
CA LEU A 283 -12.77 3.29 -9.37
C LEU A 283 -14.14 3.72 -9.92
N VAL A 284 -15.20 2.94 -9.68
CA VAL A 284 -16.57 3.36 -10.02
C VAL A 284 -16.90 4.67 -9.28
N GLU A 285 -16.53 4.76 -8.01
CA GLU A 285 -16.74 5.97 -7.24
C GLU A 285 -15.94 7.17 -7.79
N PHE A 286 -14.68 6.97 -8.19
CA PHE A 286 -13.86 8.01 -8.83
C PHE A 286 -14.53 8.53 -10.10
N MET A 287 -15.05 7.63 -10.92
CA MET A 287 -15.77 7.98 -12.15
C MET A 287 -17.06 8.74 -11.88
N ARG A 288 -17.76 8.42 -10.78
CA ARG A 288 -19.00 9.07 -10.37
C ARG A 288 -18.76 10.48 -9.84
N VAL A 289 -17.72 10.67 -9.03
CA VAL A 289 -17.42 11.96 -8.37
C VAL A 289 -16.47 12.85 -9.14
N GLY A 290 -15.73 12.29 -10.11
CA GLY A 290 -14.74 13.00 -10.91
C GLY A 290 -13.46 13.39 -10.15
N MET A 291 -13.15 12.70 -9.04
CA MET A 291 -12.04 13.05 -8.15
C MET A 291 -11.50 11.81 -7.42
N SER A 292 -10.22 11.87 -7.02
CA SER A 292 -9.56 10.87 -6.17
C SER A 292 -8.77 11.55 -5.03
N GLY A 293 -8.23 10.74 -4.12
CA GLY A 293 -7.35 11.19 -3.06
C GLY A 293 -8.04 12.07 -2.02
N VAL A 294 -7.27 13.00 -1.43
CA VAL A 294 -7.75 13.91 -0.38
C VAL A 294 -8.93 14.75 -0.87
N LYS A 295 -8.95 15.15 -2.16
CA LYS A 295 -10.05 15.90 -2.75
C LYS A 295 -11.38 15.14 -2.68
N ARG A 296 -11.36 13.82 -2.85
CA ARG A 296 -12.55 12.95 -2.69
C ARG A 296 -12.96 12.79 -1.22
N GLN A 297 -11.99 12.70 -0.31
CA GLN A 297 -12.27 12.53 1.12
C GLN A 297 -12.83 13.80 1.77
N ALA A 298 -12.39 14.96 1.30
CA ALA A 298 -12.89 16.26 1.75
C ALA A 298 -14.25 16.64 1.12
N ALA A 299 -14.73 15.84 0.16
CA ALA A 299 -15.97 16.11 -0.53
C ALA A 299 -17.16 15.75 0.38
N PRO A 300 -18.14 16.67 0.56
CA PRO A 300 -19.30 16.39 1.40
C PRO A 300 -20.09 15.19 0.86
N ASP A 301 -20.73 14.46 1.77
CA ASP A 301 -21.53 13.26 1.48
C ASP A 301 -22.52 13.55 0.34
N PRO A 302 -22.75 12.65 -0.62
CA PRO A 302 -23.84 12.76 -1.59
C PRO A 302 -25.17 13.25 -1.00
N ALA A 303 -25.51 12.84 0.23
CA ALA A 303 -26.69 13.31 0.95
C ALA A 303 -26.59 14.78 1.39
N GLU A 304 -25.41 15.26 1.78
CA GLU A 304 -25.16 16.68 2.07
C GLU A 304 -25.13 17.52 0.78
N ARG A 305 -24.59 16.99 -0.32
CA ARG A 305 -24.62 17.65 -1.64
C ARG A 305 -26.05 17.83 -2.16
N ALA A 306 -26.91 16.83 -1.99
CA ALA A 306 -28.32 16.90 -2.36
C ALA A 306 -29.08 17.95 -1.52
N ARG A 307 -28.70 18.14 -0.24
CA ARG A 307 -29.23 19.20 0.63
C ARG A 307 -28.66 20.59 0.31
N ALA A 308 -27.44 20.65 -0.22
CA ALA A 308 -26.73 21.88 -0.52
C ALA A 308 -27.01 22.44 -1.93
N GLN A 309 -27.68 21.69 -2.82
CA GLN A 309 -28.16 22.26 -4.08
C GLN A 309 -29.34 23.19 -3.79
N PRO A 310 -29.24 24.51 -4.04
CA PRO A 310 -30.39 25.37 -3.90
C PRO A 310 -31.37 24.96 -5.00
N GLU A 311 -32.54 24.45 -4.61
CA GLU A 311 -33.65 24.26 -5.54
C GLU A 311 -33.79 25.53 -6.37
N ARG A 312 -33.76 25.39 -7.70
CA ARG A 312 -34.09 26.48 -8.62
C ARG A 312 -35.49 26.94 -8.27
N ARG A 313 -35.59 27.96 -7.42
CA ARG A 313 -36.82 28.64 -7.09
C ARG A 313 -37.29 29.32 -8.37
N ARG A 314 -38.17 28.62 -9.09
CA ARG A 314 -38.87 29.15 -10.26
C ARG A 314 -39.47 30.50 -9.89
N ASP A 315 -39.31 31.42 -10.81
CA ASP A 315 -39.91 32.74 -10.91
C ASP A 315 -41.29 32.84 -10.22
N ARG A 316 -41.30 33.37 -9.00
CA ARG A 316 -42.49 33.96 -8.36
C ARG A 316 -42.07 35.15 -7.52
N VAL A 317 -41.58 36.18 -8.21
CA VAL A 317 -41.68 37.57 -7.73
C VAL A 317 -42.24 38.40 -8.88
N ALA A 318 -43.46 38.05 -9.28
CA ALA A 318 -44.40 38.99 -9.84
C ALA A 318 -45.54 39.09 -8.80
N GLU A 319 -45.95 40.33 -8.51
CA GLU A 319 -47.04 40.71 -7.62
C GLU A 319 -46.75 40.64 -6.11
N ARG A 320 -46.34 41.78 -5.53
CA ARG A 320 -47.25 42.59 -4.68
C ARG A 320 -46.56 43.84 -4.12
N HIS A 321 -47.32 44.94 -4.17
CA HIS A 321 -47.19 46.21 -3.46
C HIS A 321 -46.13 47.23 -3.89
N THR A 322 -46.55 48.15 -4.76
CA THR A 322 -46.06 49.53 -4.82
C THR A 322 -46.63 50.34 -3.65
N PRO A 323 -45.82 50.99 -2.81
CA PRO A 323 -46.29 52.06 -1.93
C PRO A 323 -46.19 53.40 -2.64
N ARG A 324 -47.32 54.09 -2.77
CA ARG A 324 -47.39 55.52 -3.13
C ARG A 324 -46.88 56.37 -1.97
N TRP A 325 -45.92 57.25 -2.22
CA TRP A 325 -45.68 58.42 -1.38
C TRP A 325 -45.56 59.67 -2.26
N GLY A 326 -46.32 60.70 -1.87
CA GLY A 326 -46.59 61.90 -2.63
C GLY A 326 -45.47 62.92 -2.67
N SER A 327 -45.63 63.83 -3.62
CA SER A 327 -44.84 65.03 -3.91
C SER A 327 -44.75 66.02 -2.75
N ALA A 328 -43.58 66.66 -2.61
CA ALA A 328 -43.37 68.12 -2.77
C ALA A 328 -42.27 68.64 -1.81
N GLY A 329 -41.45 69.57 -2.31
CA GLY A 329 -40.68 70.47 -1.45
C GLY A 329 -39.21 70.64 -1.81
N SER A 330 -38.92 71.68 -2.59
CA SER A 330 -37.60 72.24 -2.89
C SER A 330 -36.78 72.60 -1.65
N PHE A 331 -35.44 72.63 -1.76
CA PHE A 331 -34.66 73.84 -1.47
C PHE A 331 -33.24 73.75 -2.06
N ALA A 332 -32.86 74.79 -2.78
CA ALA A 332 -31.53 75.05 -3.33
C ALA A 332 -30.61 75.66 -2.26
N GLY A 333 -29.28 75.56 -2.42
CA GLY A 333 -28.32 76.31 -1.61
C GLY A 333 -26.85 75.96 -1.85
N ALA A 334 -26.08 76.94 -2.31
CA ALA A 334 -24.70 76.86 -2.79
C ALA A 334 -23.60 76.74 -1.70
N ALA A 335 -22.56 75.95 -2.01
CA ALA A 335 -21.10 76.25 -2.01
C ALA A 335 -20.35 76.68 -0.69
N PRO A 336 -19.00 76.85 -0.67
CA PRO A 336 -18.05 75.86 -0.08
C PRO A 336 -16.96 76.47 0.86
N VAL A 337 -16.42 75.73 1.83
CA VAL A 337 -15.16 76.03 2.57
C VAL A 337 -14.71 74.70 3.21
N GLY A 338 -13.46 74.25 3.35
CA GLY A 338 -12.10 74.75 3.17
C GLY A 338 -11.19 73.79 3.96
N ALA A 339 -9.94 73.65 3.54
CA ALA A 339 -8.96 72.73 4.11
C ALA A 339 -8.61 73.00 5.58
N HIS A 340 -8.20 71.96 6.34
CA HIS A 340 -7.10 72.08 7.29
C HIS A 340 -6.42 70.72 7.57
N ARG A 341 -5.09 70.75 7.45
CA ARG A 341 -4.13 69.73 7.91
C ARG A 341 -4.14 69.61 9.44
N ALA A 342 -3.85 68.41 9.93
CA ALA A 342 -2.72 68.12 10.83
C ALA A 342 -2.20 66.73 10.51
#